data_AF-A0A920H0G9-F1
#
_entry.id   AF-A0A920H0G9-F1
#
_cell.length_a   1.000
_cell.length_b   1.000
_cell.length_c   1.000
_cell.angle_alpha   90.00
_cell.angle_beta   90.00
_cell.angle_gamma   90.00
#
_symmetry.space_group_name_H-M   'P 1'
#
loop_
_entity.id
_entity.type
_entity.pdbx_description
1 polymer ?
#
loop_
_entity_poly.entity_id
_entity_poly.type
_entity_poly.pdbx_seq_one_letter_code
_entity_poly.pdbx_strand_id
1 'polypeptide(L)' 'MDSLIIRGGNRLEGVLTASGAKNAALPILAATLLTSGVCSLRSVPVLRDITTMLTLLASLGAKPRAAKMERC' A
#
# COMPACT_ATOMS: atom_id res chain seq x y z
N MET A 1 -20.17 -8.38 7.17
CA MET A 1 -19.36 -9.43 6.54
C MET A 1 -19.37 -9.12 5.05
N ASP A 2 -18.21 -8.80 4.50
CA ASP A 2 -18.10 -8.49 3.08
C ASP A 2 -18.05 -9.81 2.30
N SER A 3 -18.74 -9.88 1.17
CA SER A 3 -18.76 -11.06 0.31
C SER A 3 -18.44 -10.68 -1.14
N LEU A 4 -17.75 -11.59 -1.82
CA LEU A 4 -17.50 -11.52 -3.26
C LEU A 4 -18.28 -12.63 -3.93
N ILE A 5 -19.31 -12.27 -4.71
CA ILE A 5 -20.08 -13.22 -5.51
C ILE A 5 -19.45 -13.28 -6.90
N ILE A 6 -18.76 -14.37 -7.21
CA ILE A 6 -18.12 -14.59 -8.50
C ILE A 6 -19.04 -15.43 -9.38
N ARG A 7 -19.37 -14.93 -10.57
CA ARG A 7 -20.10 -15.68 -11.61
C ARG A 7 -19.10 -16.17 -12.66
N GLY A 8 -18.96 -17.49 -12.77
CA GLY A 8 -18.06 -18.12 -13.75
C GLY A 8 -18.58 -18.03 -15.20
N GLY A 9 -17.84 -18.62 -16.13
CA GLY A 9 -18.24 -18.78 -17.53
C GLY A 9 -17.54 -17.83 -18.53
N ASN A 10 -16.77 -16.86 -18.05
CA ASN A 10 -16.05 -15.91 -18.90
C ASN A 10 -14.53 -16.13 -18.79
N ARG A 11 -13.85 -16.24 -19.94
CA ARG A 11 -12.38 -16.24 -20.00
C ARG A 11 -11.87 -14.81 -19.76
N LEU A 12 -10.86 -14.65 -18.90
CA LEU A 12 -10.21 -13.37 -18.69
C LEU A 12 -9.26 -13.07 -19.86
N GLU A 13 -9.40 -11.88 -20.45
CA GLU A 13 -8.52 -11.38 -21.51
C GLU A 13 -8.18 -9.91 -21.25
N GLY A 14 -6.92 -9.53 -21.39
CA GLY A 14 -6.43 -8.17 -21.14
C GLY A 14 -5.09 -8.13 -20.41
N VAL A 15 -4.62 -6.92 -20.13
CA VAL A 15 -3.40 -6.64 -19.38
C VAL A 15 -3.73 -5.75 -18.19
N LEU A 16 -3.14 -6.05 -17.04
CA LEU A 16 -3.24 -5.22 -15.84
C LEU A 16 -1.86 -4.98 -15.27
N THR A 17 -1.64 -3.78 -14.72
CA THR A 17 -0.41 -3.47 -13.99
C THR A 17 -0.57 -3.85 -12.54
N ALA A 18 0.31 -4.72 -12.03
CA ALA A 18 0.32 -5.05 -10.62
C ALA A 18 0.84 -3.86 -9.79
N SER A 19 0.18 -3.59 -8.66
CA SER A 19 0.71 -2.69 -7.63
C SER A 19 2.00 -3.27 -7.03
N GLY A 20 2.79 -2.43 -6.34
CA GLY A 20 4.01 -2.91 -5.69
C GLY A 20 3.77 -3.93 -4.58
N ALA A 21 4.86 -4.57 -4.14
CA ALA A 21 4.79 -5.70 -3.21
C ALA A 21 4.64 -5.27 -1.74
N LYS A 22 3.59 -5.77 -1.07
CA LYS A 22 3.36 -5.58 0.38
C LYS A 22 4.60 -5.91 1.21
N ASN A 23 5.21 -7.06 0.95
CA ASN A 23 6.30 -7.59 1.76
C ASN A 23 7.61 -6.82 1.56
N ALA A 24 7.75 -6.06 0.47
CA ALA A 24 8.81 -5.08 0.32
C ALA A 24 8.45 -3.76 1.01
N ALA A 25 7.20 -3.30 0.86
CA ALA A 25 6.76 -2.02 1.40
C ALA A 25 6.78 -1.95 2.94
N LEU A 26 6.36 -3.02 3.64
CA LEU A 26 6.30 -3.03 5.11
C LEU A 26 7.66 -2.79 5.81
N PRO A 27 8.74 -3.53 5.51
CA PRO A 27 10.05 -3.26 6.12
C PRO A 27 10.62 -1.91 5.70
N ILE A 28 10.38 -1.46 4.46
CA ILE A 28 10.80 -0.13 4.01
C ILE A 28 10.10 0.98 4.81
N LEU A 29 8.79 0.83 5.08
CA LEU A 29 8.03 1.74 5.94
C LEU A 29 8.59 1.77 7.37
N ALA A 30 9.00 0.63 7.93
CA ALA A 30 9.65 0.61 9.23
C ALA A 30 11.02 1.33 9.20
N ALA A 31 11.80 1.12 8.14
CA ALA A 31 13.12 1.71 7.97
C ALA A 31 13.10 3.24 7.90
N THR A 32 11.96 3.88 7.56
CA THR A 32 11.86 5.35 7.57
C THR A 32 12.05 5.95 8.96
N LEU A 33 11.88 5.16 10.03
CA LEU A 33 12.16 5.59 11.40
C LEU A 33 13.66 5.80 11.67
N LEU A 34 14.54 5.27 10.82
CA LEU A 34 15.99 5.35 10.98
C LEU A 34 16.59 6.67 10.46
N THR A 35 15.75 7.58 9.94
CA THR A 35 16.18 8.88 9.44
C THR A 35 15.26 9.99 9.91
N SER A 36 15.80 11.19 10.09
CA SER A 36 15.04 12.41 10.38
C SER A 36 14.52 13.11 9.12
N GLY A 37 14.94 12.65 7.93
CA GLY A 37 14.56 13.23 6.65
C GLY A 37 13.18 12.78 6.14
N VAL A 38 12.67 13.49 5.14
CA VAL A 38 11.43 13.10 4.45
C VAL A 38 11.71 11.90 3.55
N CYS A 39 10.98 10.80 3.77
CA CYS A 39 11.01 9.62 2.92
C CYS A 39 9.85 9.63 1.92
N SER A 40 10.15 9.68 0.62
CA SER A 40 9.15 9.58 -0.45
C SER A 40 9.12 8.17 -1.04
N LEU A 41 8.02 7.45 -0.79
CA LEU A 41 7.84 6.07 -1.22
C LEU A 41 6.86 6.01 -2.40
N ARG A 42 7.26 5.34 -3.48
CA ARG A 42 6.43 5.11 -4.67
C ARG A 42 6.04 3.64 -4.79
N SER A 43 4.98 3.37 -5.54
CA SER A 43 4.49 2.00 -5.78
C SER A 43 4.10 1.24 -4.50
N VAL A 44 3.67 1.94 -3.45
CA VAL A 44 3.16 1.30 -2.23
C VAL A 44 1.72 0.83 -2.50
N PRO A 45 1.41 -0.46 -2.34
CA PRO A 45 0.06 -0.97 -2.60
C PRO A 45 -0.94 -0.47 -1.55
N VAL A 46 -2.20 -0.30 -1.95
CA VAL A 46 -3.28 0.07 -1.03
C VAL A 46 -3.87 -1.20 -0.43
N LEU A 47 -3.37 -1.59 0.74
CA LEU A 47 -3.80 -2.79 1.46
C LEU A 47 -4.03 -2.44 2.93
N ARG A 48 -4.87 -3.23 3.61
CA ARG A 48 -5.16 -3.04 5.04
C ARG A 48 -3.87 -3.01 5.88
N ASP A 49 -2.93 -3.91 5.61
CA ASP A 49 -1.68 -3.98 6.37
C ASP A 49 -0.82 -2.72 6.21
N ILE A 50 -0.85 -2.10 5.03
CA ILE A 50 -0.16 -0.82 4.77
C ILE A 50 -0.84 0.28 5.59
N THR A 51 -2.17 0.37 5.56
CA THR A 51 -2.90 1.35 6.36
C THR A 51 -2.62 1.18 7.86
N THR A 52 -2.64 -0.06 8.35
CA THR A 52 -2.30 -0.37 9.76
C THR A 52 -0.87 0.07 10.10
N MET A 53 0.09 -0.21 9.22
CA MET A 53 1.48 0.19 9.41
C MET A 53 1.64 1.72 9.44
N LEU A 54 0.94 2.46 8.57
CA LEU A 54 0.95 3.92 8.58
C LEU A 54 0.35 4.48 9.88
N THR A 55 -0.74 3.90 10.38
CA THR A 55 -1.31 4.26 11.70
C THR A 55 -0.33 3.99 12.84
N LEU A 56 0.38 2.85 12.80
CA LEU A 56 1.41 2.52 13.79
C LEU A 56 2.55 3.55 13.76
N LEU A 57 3.08 3.87 12.57
CA LEU A 57 4.11 4.89 12.41
C LEU A 57 3.64 6.26 12.92
N ALA A 58 2.38 6.63 12.67
CA ALA A 58 1.79 7.86 13.19
C ALA A 58 1.75 7.88 14.72
N SER A 59 1.42 6.75 15.36
CA SER A 59 1.42 6.63 16.82
C SER A 59 2.82 6.75 17.44
N LEU A 60 3.87 6.45 16.67
CA LEU A 60 5.27 6.65 17.04
C LEU A 60 5.78 8.07 16.78
N GLY A 61 4.91 8.99 16.34
CA GLY A 61 5.25 10.39 16.10
C GLY A 61 5.67 10.72 14.67
N ALA A 62 5.72 9.73 13.77
CA ALA A 62 5.92 10.01 12.34
C ALA A 62 4.68 10.71 11.75
N LYS A 63 4.84 11.41 10.62
CA LYS A 63 3.74 12.11 9.94
C LYS A 63 3.53 11.54 8.53
N PRO A 64 3.10 10.27 8.40
CA PRO A 64 2.87 9.67 7.10
C PRO A 64 1.79 10.44 6.33
N ARG A 65 2.04 10.71 5.04
CA ARG A 65 1.07 11.33 4.12
C ARG A 65 0.84 10.38 2.96
N ALA A 66 -0.36 9.84 2.86
CA ALA A 66 -0.77 9.11 1.67
C ALA A 66 -1.22 10.12 0.60
N ALA A 67 -0.47 10.24 -0.49
CA ALA A 67 -0.96 10.92 -1.68
C ALA A 67 -2.01 10.03 -2.35
N LYS A 68 -3.13 10.60 -2.82
CA LYS A 68 -4.03 9.88 -3.72
C LYS A 68 -3.23 9.54 -4.98
N MET A 69 -3.24 8.26 -5.36
CA MET A 69 -2.69 7.82 -6.64
C MET A 69 -3.46 8.53 -7.74
N GLU A 70 -2.86 9.54 -8.37
CA GLU A 70 -3.36 10.08 -9.63
C GLU A 70 -3.22 8.96 -10.66
N ARG A 71 -4.35 8.60 -11.28
CA ARG A 71 -4.39 7.57 -12.33
C ARG A 71 -3.54 8.08 -13.49
N CYS A 72 -2.42 7.42 -13.79
CA CYS A 72 -1.95 7.37 -15.17
C CYS A 72 -2.84 6.39 -15.94
#